data_AF-A0A2G6CIS7-F1
#
_entry.id   AF-A0A2G6CIS7-F1
#
_cell.length_a   1.000
_cell.length_b   1.000
_cell.length_c   1.000
_cell.angle_alpha   90.00
_cell.angle_beta   90.00
_cell.angle_gamma   90.00
#
_symmetry.space_group_name_H-M   'P 1'
#
loop_
_entity.id
_entity.type
_entity.pdbx_description
1 polymer ?
#
loop_
_entity_poly.entity_id
_entity_poly.type
_entity_poly.pdbx_seq_one_letter_code
_entity_poly.pdbx_strand_id
1 'polypeptide(L)'
;MKKDYAQANLAWRMVIELVAGLGIGFGIGYGLDYALGTIPLFLVIFIFLGLAAGVKTMLASAKEVELQQAAKAALEEEEKRGD
;
A
#
# COMPACT_ATOMS: atom_id res chain seq x y z
N MET A 1 20.39 -16.38 -1.32
CA MET A 1 19.09 -16.77 -0.71
C MET A 1 18.46 -15.74 0.24
N LYS A 2 19.16 -14.72 0.79
CA LYS A 2 18.51 -13.72 1.69
C LYS A 2 17.79 -12.56 0.96
N LYS A 3 18.11 -12.27 -0.31
CA LYS A 3 17.53 -11.13 -1.06
C LYS A 3 16.07 -11.37 -1.49
N ASP A 4 15.68 -12.61 -1.75
CA ASP A 4 14.36 -12.94 -2.31
C ASP A 4 13.21 -12.65 -1.32
N TYR A 5 13.43 -12.87 -0.02
CA TYR A 5 12.41 -12.64 1.01
C TYR A 5 12.05 -11.17 1.21
N ALA A 6 13.02 -10.26 1.11
CA ALA A 6 12.78 -8.83 1.29
C ALA A 6 11.93 -8.25 0.15
N GLN A 7 12.19 -8.69 -1.08
CA GLN A 7 11.45 -8.24 -2.27
C GLN A 7 10.05 -8.87 -2.33
N ALA A 8 9.91 -10.12 -1.90
CA ALA A 8 8.62 -10.78 -1.75
C ALA A 8 7.73 -10.09 -0.70
N ASN A 9 8.29 -9.73 0.47
CA ASN A 9 7.55 -9.03 1.51
C ASN A 9 7.08 -7.64 1.06
N LEU A 10 7.90 -6.93 0.29
CA LEU A 10 7.52 -5.65 -0.32
C LEU A 10 6.36 -5.82 -1.29
N ALA A 11 6.46 -6.77 -2.22
CA ALA A 11 5.40 -7.06 -3.18
C ALA A 11 4.10 -7.44 -2.47
N TRP A 12 4.18 -8.27 -1.44
CA TRP A 12 3.05 -8.68 -0.63
C TRP A 12 2.39 -7.50 0.11
N ARG A 13 3.19 -6.62 0.73
CA ARG A 13 2.67 -5.42 1.42
C ARG A 13 1.89 -4.51 0.46
N MET A 14 2.40 -4.29 -0.76
CA MET A 14 1.71 -3.51 -1.78
C MET A 14 0.35 -4.10 -2.15
N VAL A 15 0.27 -5.43 -2.28
CA VAL A 15 -1.00 -6.13 -2.54
C VAL A 15 -1.98 -5.96 -1.37
N ILE A 16 -1.52 -6.14 -0.13
CA ILE A 16 -2.39 -5.95 1.05
C ILE A 16 -2.88 -4.51 1.11
N GLU A 17 -2.03 -3.53 0.84
CA GLU A 17 -2.42 -2.11 0.90
C GLU A 17 -3.52 -1.78 -0.12
N LEU A 18 -3.40 -2.30 -1.34
CA LEU A 18 -4.42 -2.14 -2.36
C LEU A 18 -5.73 -2.87 -2.00
N VAL A 19 -5.63 -4.13 -1.56
CA VAL A 19 -6.79 -4.96 -1.19
C VAL A 19 -7.49 -4.42 0.06
N ALA A 20 -6.74 -3.92 1.04
CA ALA A 20 -7.28 -3.30 2.24
C ALA A 20 -8.03 -2.01 1.91
N GLY A 21 -7.46 -1.15 1.06
CA GLY A 21 -8.14 0.07 0.60
C GLY A 21 -9.46 -0.24 -0.11
N LEU A 22 -9.45 -1.20 -1.04
CA LEU A 22 -10.66 -1.64 -1.74
C LEU A 22 -11.66 -2.32 -0.79
N GLY A 23 -11.19 -3.18 0.11
CA GLY A 23 -12.03 -3.88 1.09
C GLY A 23 -12.72 -2.93 2.06
N ILE A 24 -12.03 -1.90 2.54
CA ILE A 24 -12.60 -0.85 3.39
C ILE A 24 -13.63 -0.04 2.60
N GLY A 25 -13.28 0.39 1.38
CA GLY A 25 -14.21 1.14 0.50
C GLY A 25 -15.48 0.35 0.20
N PHE A 26 -15.33 -0.93 -0.17
CA PHE A 26 -16.45 -1.83 -0.39
C PHE A 26 -17.28 -2.03 0.88
N GLY A 27 -16.64 -2.33 2.02
CA GLY A 27 -17.34 -2.59 3.28
C GLY A 27 -18.16 -1.40 3.78
N ILE A 28 -17.59 -0.20 3.71
CA ILE A 28 -18.28 1.04 4.09
C ILE A 28 -19.41 1.34 3.10
N GLY A 29 -19.11 1.30 1.80
CA GLY A 29 -20.09 1.64 0.77
C GLY A 29 -21.29 0.69 0.76
N TYR A 30 -21.03 -0.62 0.82
CA TYR A 30 -22.08 -1.64 0.92
C TYR A 30 -22.89 -1.50 2.22
N GLY A 31 -22.21 -1.26 3.35
CA GLY A 31 -22.88 -1.07 4.65
C GLY A 31 -23.80 0.14 4.65
N LEU A 32 -23.38 1.26 4.05
CA LEU A 32 -24.19 2.47 3.93
C LEU A 32 -25.38 2.27 3.00
N ASP A 33 -25.17 1.65 1.82
CA ASP A 33 -26.27 1.38 0.90
C ASP A 33 -27.31 0.44 1.53
N TYR A 34 -26.87 -0.57 2.29
CA TYR A 34 -27.76 -1.47 3.03
C TYR A 34 -28.53 -0.75 4.15
N ALA A 35 -27.86 0.10 4.93
CA ALA A 35 -28.49 0.78 6.06
C ALA A 35 -29.47 1.88 5.62
N LEU A 36 -29.20 2.56 4.50
CA LEU A 36 -29.97 3.70 4.01
C LEU A 36 -30.97 3.31 2.91
N GLY A 37 -30.95 2.06 2.43
CA GLY A 37 -31.81 1.58 1.36
C GLY A 37 -31.56 2.29 0.03
N THR A 38 -30.35 2.84 -0.17
CA THR A 38 -30.01 3.53 -1.41
C THR A 38 -29.67 2.54 -2.52
N ILE A 39 -29.92 2.96 -3.76
CA ILE A 39 -29.27 2.40 -4.96
C ILE A 39 -27.74 2.41 -4.71
N PRO A 40 -26.91 1.49 -5.26
CA PRO A 40 -25.47 1.32 -4.94
C PRO A 40 -24.58 2.53 -5.25
N LEU A 41 -24.91 3.68 -4.67
CA LEU A 41 -24.36 4.99 -4.89
C LEU A 41 -23.18 5.17 -3.94
N PHE A 42 -23.37 4.86 -2.67
CA PHE A 42 -22.28 4.92 -1.70
C PHE A 42 -21.24 3.85 -2.01
N LEU A 43 -21.63 2.64 -2.43
CA LEU A 43 -20.71 1.60 -2.88
C LEU A 43 -19.79 2.11 -4.00
N VAL A 44 -20.34 2.71 -5.06
CA VAL A 44 -19.53 3.21 -6.17
C VAL A 44 -18.58 4.32 -5.70
N ILE A 45 -19.08 5.30 -4.93
CA ILE A 45 -18.26 6.40 -4.43
C ILE A 45 -17.14 5.87 -3.53
N PHE A 46 -17.45 5.01 -2.57
CA PHE A 46 -16.48 4.49 -1.61
C PHE A 46 -15.51 3.47 -2.22
N ILE A 47 -15.87 2.77 -3.30
CA ILE A 47 -14.91 1.98 -4.09
C ILE A 47 -13.81 2.90 -4.63
N PHE A 48 -14.18 4.04 -5.25
CA PHE A 48 -13.19 4.97 -5.79
C PHE A 48 -12.35 5.61 -4.69
N LEU A 49 -12.96 6.00 -3.57
CA LEU A 49 -12.23 6.54 -2.41
C LEU A 49 -11.30 5.50 -1.79
N GLY A 50 -11.75 4.26 -1.65
CA GLY A 50 -10.97 3.14 -1.11
C GLY A 50 -9.80 2.76 -2.03
N LEU A 51 -10.04 2.72 -3.34
CA LEU A 51 -8.98 2.51 -4.34
C LEU A 51 -7.96 3.65 -4.31
N ALA A 52 -8.41 4.92 -4.27
CA ALA A 52 -7.51 6.07 -4.17
C ALA A 52 -6.64 6.02 -2.91
N ALA A 53 -7.24 5.64 -1.76
CA ALA A 53 -6.52 5.44 -0.52
C ALA A 53 -5.50 4.29 -0.63
N GLY A 54 -5.89 3.13 -1.17
CA GLY A 54 -5.03 1.96 -1.33
C GLY A 54 -3.86 2.20 -2.29
N VAL A 55 -4.08 2.91 -3.40
CA VAL A 55 -3.00 3.31 -4.32
C VAL A 55 -2.05 4.30 -3.65
N LYS A 56 -2.59 5.29 -2.92
CA LYS A 56 -1.76 6.27 -2.19
C LYS A 56 -0.84 5.60 -1.17
N THR A 57 -1.33 4.65 -0.39
CA THR A 57 -0.52 3.91 0.58
C THR A 57 0.51 3.03 -0.10
N MET A 58 0.12 2.32 -1.17
CA MET A 58 1.04 1.50 -1.97
C MET A 58 2.22 2.33 -2.51
N LEU A 59 1.94 3.49 -3.09
CA LEU A 59 2.98 4.39 -3.61
C LEU A 59 3.86 4.97 -2.50
N ALA A 60 3.28 5.26 -1.33
CA ALA A 60 4.05 5.71 -0.18
C ALA A 60 5.02 4.62 0.31
N SER A 61 4.56 3.36 0.36
CA SER A 61 5.38 2.20 0.72
C SER A 61 6.50 1.94 -0.28
N ALA A 62 6.23 2.08 -1.58
CA ALA A 62 7.26 1.97 -2.61
C ALA A 62 8.37 3.02 -2.41
N LYS A 63 7.99 4.28 -2.17
CA LYS A 63 8.94 5.38 -1.93
C LYS A 63 9.72 5.21 -0.62
N GLU A 64 9.08 4.74 0.44
CA GLU A 64 9.72 4.46 1.71
C GLU A 64 10.86 3.43 1.54
N VAL A 65 10.60 2.36 0.81
CA VAL A 65 11.59 1.31 0.60
C VAL A 65 12.72 1.76 -0.33
N GLU A 66 12.42 2.53 -1.37
CA GLU A 66 13.44 3.13 -2.25
C GLU A 66 14.44 3.98 -1.43
N LEU A 67 13.92 4.85 -0.56
CA LEU A 67 14.75 5.71 0.29
C LEU A 67 15.60 4.88 1.28
N GLN A 68 15.02 3.85 1.89
CA GLN A 68 15.76 2.96 2.79
C GLN A 68 16.87 2.20 2.07
N GLN A 69 16.66 1.77 0.83
CA GLN A 69 17.68 1.11 0.01
C GLN A 69 18.82 2.06 -0.36
N ALA A 70 18.49 3.29 -0.78
CA ALA A 70 19.49 4.31 -1.09
C ALA A 70 20.34 4.69 0.14
N ALA A 71 19.70 4.86 1.29
CA ALA A 71 20.40 5.17 2.54
C ALA A 71 21.32 4.02 2.98
N LYS A 72 20.88 2.77 2.87
CA LYS A 72 21.73 1.60 3.15
C LYS A 72 22.93 1.54 2.23
N ALA A 73 22.75 1.78 0.93
CA ALA A 73 23.86 1.78 -0.02
C ALA A 73 24.92 2.85 0.32
N ALA A 74 24.50 4.06 0.68
CA ALA A 74 25.42 5.13 1.08
C ALA A 74 26.21 4.80 2.36
N LEU A 75 25.56 4.20 3.36
CA LEU A 75 26.23 3.75 4.58
C LEU A 75 27.24 2.63 4.30
N GLU A 76 26.88 1.65 3.46
CA GLU A 76 27.79 0.58 3.05
C GLU A 76 29.01 1.12 2.27
N GLU A 77 28.86 2.20 1.49
CA GLU A 77 29.97 2.87 0.80
C GLU A 77 30.87 3.65 1.77
N GLU A 78 30.31 4.36 2.74
CA GLU A 78 31.07 5.07 3.78
C GLU A 78 31.87 4.09 4.66
N GLU A 79 31.27 2.96 5.06
CA GLU A 79 31.94 1.90 5.82
C GLU A 79 33.13 1.33 5.05
N LYS A 80 32.96 1.02 3.75
CA LYS A 80 34.05 0.52 2.90
C LYS A 80 35.15 1.53 2.60
N ARG A 81 34.88 2.84 2.75
CA ARG A 81 35.86 3.91 2.54
C ARG A 81 36.64 4.24 3.81
N GLY A 82 36.14 3.83 4.98
CA GLY A 82 36.75 4.07 6.29
C GLY A 82 37.74 2.99 6.75
N ASP A 83 37.72 1.81 6.11
CA ASP A 83 38.72 0.72 6.23
C ASP A 83 39.86 0.88 5.20
#